data_AF-L1MJZ4-F1
#
_entry.id   AF-L1MJZ4-F1
#
_cell.length_a   1.000
_cell.length_b   1.000
_cell.length_c   1.000
_cell.angle_alpha   90.00
_cell.angle_beta   90.00
_cell.angle_gamma   90.00
#
_symmetry.space_group_name_H-M   'P 1'
#
loop_
_entity.id
_entity.type
_entity.pdbx_description
1 polymer ?
#
loop_
_entity_poly.entity_id
_entity_poly.type
_entity_poly.pdbx_seq_one_letter_code
_entity_poly.pdbx_strand_id
1 'polypeptide(L)'
;MNALTPHEAQAQLTEARMRTQGISGFTPAWASYEIIIAAMVFEVLANYCDGHPEFHALHMPLFITGFVWLAVGVGLSTFTVIVAKTALRGFGLRWGIMIGVWSVCYLALMLTTTFTPVSLTQLFIMLSIVPLLGIAGPVWEMLALRKNRKSIR
;
A
#
# COMPACT_ATOMS: atom_id res chain seq x y z
N MET A 1 44.10 8.77 8.68
CA MET A 1 42.71 9.07 8.31
C MET A 1 42.63 10.58 8.11
N ASN A 2 42.57 11.05 6.87
CA ASN A 2 42.52 12.49 6.59
C ASN A 2 41.14 13.02 6.98
N ALA A 3 41.10 13.96 7.92
CA ALA A 3 39.88 14.65 8.30
C ALA A 3 39.40 15.46 7.09
N LEU A 4 38.16 15.20 6.66
CA LEU A 4 37.48 16.00 5.63
C LEU A 4 37.53 17.48 6.05
N THR A 5 37.96 18.34 5.14
CA THR A 5 37.90 19.77 5.40
C THR A 5 36.44 20.22 5.45
N PRO A 6 36.08 21.25 6.25
CA PRO A 6 34.69 21.69 6.42
C PRO A 6 33.99 22.01 5.09
N HIS A 7 34.75 22.49 4.11
CA HIS A 7 34.27 22.81 2.77
C HIS A 7 33.92 21.55 1.95
N GLU A 8 34.71 20.48 2.05
CA GLU A 8 34.42 19.20 1.40
C GLU A 8 33.22 18.50 2.04
N ALA A 9 33.05 18.62 3.36
CA ALA A 9 31.87 18.12 4.06
C ALA A 9 30.58 18.85 3.61
N GLN A 10 30.64 20.17 3.41
CA GLN A 10 29.52 20.95 2.88
C GLN A 10 29.23 20.61 1.40
N ALA A 11 30.25 20.37 0.59
CA ALA A 11 30.07 19.93 -0.80
C ALA A 11 29.37 18.56 -0.87
N GLN A 12 29.81 17.59 -0.06
CA GLN A 12 29.18 16.27 0.03
C GLN A 12 27.73 16.34 0.54
N LEU A 13 27.46 17.18 1.55
CA LEU A 13 26.11 17.42 2.03
C LEU A 13 25.21 18.07 0.96
N THR A 14 25.76 18.99 0.17
CA THR A 14 25.02 19.67 -0.90
C THR A 14 24.73 18.73 -2.06
N GLU A 15 25.69 17.89 -2.46
CA GLU A 15 25.51 16.88 -3.49
C GLU A 15 24.51 15.79 -3.04
N ALA A 16 24.60 15.35 -1.78
CA ALA A 16 23.61 14.47 -1.18
C ALA A 16 22.22 15.11 -1.14
N ARG A 17 22.13 16.41 -0.81
CA ARG A 17 20.87 17.17 -0.81
C ARG A 17 20.28 17.30 -2.20
N MET A 18 21.10 17.53 -3.23
CA MET A 18 20.65 17.59 -4.63
C MET A 18 20.18 16.22 -5.14
N ARG A 19 20.87 15.12 -4.81
CA ARG A 19 20.39 13.76 -5.11
C ARG A 19 19.08 13.43 -4.39
N THR A 20 18.87 13.98 -3.20
CA THR A 20 17.65 13.78 -2.41
C THR A 20 16.49 14.67 -2.89
N GLN A 21 16.79 15.88 -3.40
CA GLN A 21 15.78 16.83 -3.89
C GLN A 21 15.18 16.46 -5.25
N GLY A 22 15.89 15.67 -6.07
CA GLY A 22 15.37 15.15 -7.35
C GLY A 22 14.31 14.06 -7.25
N ILE A 23 14.08 13.50 -6.05
CA ILE A 23 13.08 12.45 -5.80
C ILE A 23 11.80 13.13 -5.33
N SER A 24 11.01 13.64 -6.27
CA SER A 24 9.77 14.35 -6.00
C SER A 24 8.69 13.41 -5.45
N GLY A 25 8.60 13.33 -4.12
CA GLY A 25 7.36 13.45 -3.33
C GLY A 25 6.22 12.42 -3.45
N PHE A 26 6.21 11.49 -4.39
CA PHE A 26 5.20 10.44 -4.46
C PHE A 26 5.79 9.16 -5.06
N THR A 27 5.96 8.13 -4.25
CA THR A 27 6.51 6.86 -4.73
C THR A 27 5.45 6.10 -5.53
N PRO A 28 5.75 5.62 -6.77
CA PRO A 28 4.82 4.82 -7.57
C PRO A 28 4.28 3.56 -6.86
N ALA A 29 4.93 3.14 -5.77
CA ALA A 29 4.52 2.02 -4.93
C ALA A 29 3.16 2.22 -4.24
N TRP A 30 2.66 3.46 -4.11
CA TRP A 30 1.27 3.67 -3.68
C TRP A 30 0.26 3.28 -4.75
N ALA A 31 0.59 3.40 -6.04
CA ALA A 31 -0.29 2.90 -7.10
C ALA A 31 -0.40 1.36 -7.05
N SER A 32 0.70 0.65 -6.75
CA SER A 32 0.63 -0.80 -6.53
C SER A 32 -0.17 -1.16 -5.28
N TYR A 33 -0.13 -0.33 -4.25
CA TYR A 33 -0.92 -0.55 -3.03
C TYR A 33 -2.43 -0.47 -3.30
N GLU A 34 -2.89 0.48 -4.12
CA GLU A 34 -4.30 0.56 -4.53
C GLU A 34 -4.75 -0.70 -5.28
N ILE A 35 -3.90 -1.27 -6.13
CA ILE A 35 -4.19 -2.51 -6.85
C ILE A 35 -4.34 -3.69 -5.87
N ILE A 36 -3.48 -3.78 -4.86
CA ILE A 36 -3.56 -4.79 -3.78
C ILE A 36 -4.84 -4.61 -2.95
N ILE A 37 -5.23 -3.37 -2.66
CA ILE A 37 -6.46 -3.06 -1.94
C ILE A 37 -7.69 -3.48 -2.76
N ALA A 38 -7.71 -3.20 -4.06
CA ALA A 38 -8.80 -3.61 -4.93
C ALA A 38 -8.93 -5.14 -4.98
N ALA A 39 -7.80 -5.87 -5.00
CA ALA A 39 -7.79 -7.34 -4.95
C ALA A 39 -8.53 -7.88 -3.72
N MET A 40 -8.31 -7.29 -2.55
CA MET A 40 -9.02 -7.67 -1.31
C MET A 40 -10.54 -7.60 -1.46
N VAL A 41 -11.08 -6.60 -2.17
CA VAL A 41 -12.53 -6.49 -2.38
C VAL A 41 -13.04 -7.69 -3.17
N PHE A 42 -12.38 -8.02 -4.27
CA PHE A 42 -12.79 -9.13 -5.13
C PHE A 42 -12.69 -10.48 -4.39
N GLU A 43 -11.64 -10.70 -3.62
CA GLU A 43 -11.46 -11.94 -2.86
C GLU A 43 -12.48 -12.09 -1.72
N VAL A 44 -12.76 -11.01 -0.98
CA VAL A 44 -13.79 -11.03 0.07
C VAL A 44 -15.19 -11.23 -0.53
N LEU A 45 -15.48 -10.61 -1.68
CA LEU A 45 -16.74 -10.85 -2.41
C LEU A 45 -16.84 -12.29 -2.93
N ALA A 46 -15.73 -12.86 -3.43
CA ALA A 46 -15.70 -14.26 -3.82
C ALA A 46 -16.02 -15.16 -2.62
N ASN A 47 -15.32 -14.99 -1.50
CA ASN A 47 -15.54 -15.78 -0.29
C ASN A 47 -16.97 -15.64 0.26
N TYR A 48 -17.57 -14.45 0.16
CA TYR A 48 -18.99 -14.27 0.50
C TYR A 48 -19.93 -15.14 -0.35
N CYS A 49 -19.63 -15.35 -1.64
CA CYS A 49 -20.44 -16.17 -2.54
C CYS A 49 -20.47 -17.67 -2.15
N ASP A 50 -19.48 -18.16 -1.39
CA ASP A 50 -19.45 -19.57 -0.96
C ASP A 50 -20.59 -19.91 0.01
N GLY A 51 -20.99 -18.95 0.83
CA GLY A 51 -22.11 -19.09 1.76
C GLY A 51 -23.48 -18.74 1.16
N HIS A 52 -23.53 -18.25 -0.09
CA HIS A 52 -24.71 -17.64 -0.70
C HIS A 52 -24.99 -18.23 -2.09
N PRO A 53 -25.82 -19.30 -2.18
CA PRO A 53 -26.08 -20.02 -3.43
C PRO A 53 -26.56 -19.14 -4.58
N GLU A 54 -27.31 -18.07 -4.28
CA GLU A 54 -27.81 -17.09 -5.24
C GLU A 54 -26.69 -16.32 -5.99
N PHE A 55 -25.47 -16.28 -5.43
CA PHE A 55 -24.32 -15.60 -6.02
C PHE A 55 -23.22 -16.56 -6.49
N HIS A 56 -23.43 -17.88 -6.42
CA HIS A 56 -22.38 -18.87 -6.67
C HIS A 56 -21.73 -18.75 -8.05
N ALA A 57 -22.50 -18.36 -9.07
CA ALA A 57 -21.99 -18.12 -10.43
C ALA A 57 -20.92 -17.01 -10.52
N LEU A 58 -20.90 -16.08 -9.54
CA LEU A 58 -19.94 -14.98 -9.47
C LEU A 58 -18.65 -15.34 -8.72
N HIS A 59 -18.64 -16.44 -7.96
CA HIS A 59 -17.49 -16.86 -7.14
C HIS A 59 -16.19 -16.93 -7.97
N MET A 60 -16.15 -17.77 -8.99
CA MET A 60 -14.94 -18.00 -9.79
C MET A 60 -14.46 -16.74 -10.54
N PRO A 61 -15.33 -15.96 -11.22
CA PRO A 61 -14.93 -14.69 -11.82
C PRO A 61 -14.32 -13.70 -10.82
N LEU A 62 -14.92 -13.55 -9.63
CA LEU A 62 -14.42 -12.66 -8.59
C LEU A 62 -13.08 -13.14 -8.04
N PHE A 63 -12.96 -14.44 -7.74
CA PHE A 63 -11.71 -15.03 -7.25
C PHE A 63 -10.56 -14.84 -8.23
N ILE A 64 -10.76 -15.17 -9.51
CA ILE A 64 -9.74 -15.00 -10.56
C ILE A 64 -9.35 -13.52 -10.69
N THR A 65 -10.33 -12.62 -10.68
CA THR A 65 -10.07 -11.18 -10.76
C THR A 65 -9.25 -10.71 -9.56
N GLY A 66 -9.64 -11.07 -8.34
CA GLY A 66 -8.90 -10.74 -7.13
C GLY A 66 -7.46 -11.23 -7.18
N PHE A 67 -7.26 -12.50 -7.52
CA PHE A 67 -5.94 -13.10 -7.61
C PHE A 67 -5.04 -12.42 -8.65
N VAL A 68 -5.57 -12.13 -9.85
CA VAL A 68 -4.83 -11.42 -10.90
C VAL A 68 -4.42 -10.03 -10.44
N TRP A 69 -5.35 -9.28 -9.83
CA TRP A 69 -5.05 -7.95 -9.31
C TRP A 69 -4.00 -8.01 -8.20
N LEU A 70 -4.08 -8.98 -7.28
CA LEU A 70 -3.09 -9.17 -6.24
C LEU A 70 -1.70 -9.43 -6.84
N ALA A 71 -1.60 -10.35 -7.79
CA ALA A 71 -0.35 -10.68 -8.47
C ALA A 71 0.26 -9.46 -9.19
N VAL A 72 -0.57 -8.68 -9.90
CA VAL A 72 -0.14 -7.44 -10.57
C VAL A 72 0.34 -6.40 -9.55
N GLY A 73 -0.40 -6.21 -8.46
CA GLY A 73 -0.05 -5.26 -7.41
C GLY A 73 1.27 -5.62 -6.72
N VAL A 74 1.47 -6.89 -6.36
CA VAL A 74 2.73 -7.37 -5.78
C VAL A 74 3.89 -7.23 -6.78
N GLY A 75 3.65 -7.56 -8.05
CA GLY A 75 4.64 -7.40 -9.12
C GLY A 75 5.09 -5.95 -9.31
N LEU A 76 4.14 -5.01 -9.41
CA LEU A 76 4.41 -3.58 -9.53
C LEU A 76 5.12 -3.00 -8.31
N SER A 77 4.74 -3.43 -7.10
CA SER A 77 5.41 -3.01 -5.87
C SER A 77 6.88 -3.45 -5.87
N THR A 78 7.13 -4.72 -6.19
CA THR A 78 8.48 -5.30 -6.27
C THR A 78 9.32 -4.60 -7.33
N PHE A 79 8.76 -4.39 -8.52
CA PHE A 79 9.41 -3.66 -9.61
C PHE A 79 9.78 -2.24 -9.19
N THR A 80 8.87 -1.53 -8.51
CA THR A 80 9.12 -0.16 -8.04
C THR A 80 10.28 -0.13 -7.04
N VAL A 81 10.36 -1.08 -6.11
CA VAL A 81 11.47 -1.16 -5.16
C VAL A 81 12.81 -1.42 -5.87
N ILE A 82 12.84 -2.35 -6.83
CA ILE A 82 14.05 -2.74 -7.56
C ILE A 82 14.56 -1.61 -8.45
N VAL A 83 13.68 -1.03 -9.27
CA VAL A 83 14.05 -0.04 -10.29
C VAL A 83 14.29 1.33 -9.68
N ALA A 84 13.42 1.75 -8.75
CA ALA A 84 13.49 3.12 -8.28
C ALA A 84 14.74 3.37 -7.44
N LYS A 85 15.32 2.36 -6.77
CA LYS A 85 16.48 2.49 -5.83
C LYS A 85 16.35 3.68 -4.84
N THR A 86 15.13 4.18 -4.66
CA THR A 86 14.82 5.44 -4.00
C THR A 86 13.77 5.16 -2.94
N ALA A 87 14.16 4.35 -1.96
CA ALA A 87 13.43 4.35 -0.71
C ALA A 87 13.75 5.67 0.00
N LEU A 88 12.88 6.68 -0.16
CA LEU A 88 12.89 7.86 0.71
C LEU A 88 13.00 7.37 2.16
N ARG A 89 13.86 7.99 2.97
CA ARG A 89 14.15 7.55 4.34
C ARG A 89 12.84 7.38 5.12
N GLY A 90 12.53 6.15 5.56
CA GLY A 90 11.28 5.81 6.27
C GLY A 90 10.07 5.46 5.39
N PHE A 91 10.17 5.47 4.05
CA PHE A 91 9.13 4.95 3.14
C PHE A 91 8.88 3.46 3.37
N GLY A 92 9.94 2.64 3.37
CA GLY A 92 9.81 1.18 3.54
C GLY A 92 9.10 0.78 4.84
N LEU A 93 9.34 1.52 5.93
CA LEU A 93 8.62 1.31 7.20
C LEU A 93 7.12 1.63 7.06
N ARG A 94 6.77 2.79 6.48
CA ARG A 94 5.37 3.21 6.30
C ARG A 94 4.61 2.26 5.36
N TRP A 95 5.25 1.87 4.25
CA TRP A 95 4.70 0.89 3.32
C TRP A 95 4.49 -0.46 4.01
N GLY A 96 5.49 -0.95 4.74
CA GLY A 96 5.38 -2.20 5.51
C GLY A 96 4.26 -2.16 6.56
N ILE A 97 4.10 -1.03 7.27
CA ILE A 97 2.98 -0.84 8.21
C ILE A 97 1.64 -0.90 7.48
N MET A 98 1.48 -0.19 6.35
CA MET A 98 0.22 -0.18 5.61
C MET A 98 -0.13 -1.54 5.00
N ILE A 99 0.86 -2.31 4.57
CA ILE A 99 0.66 -3.70 4.15
C ILE A 99 0.27 -4.57 5.35
N GLY A 100 0.91 -4.41 6.50
CA GLY A 100 0.53 -5.13 7.72
C GLY A 100 -0.92 -4.83 8.14
N VAL A 101 -1.32 -3.56 8.13
CA VAL A 101 -2.70 -3.15 8.43
C VAL A 101 -3.66 -3.75 7.39
N TRP A 102 -3.33 -3.67 6.10
CA TRP A 102 -4.11 -4.30 5.04
C TRP A 102 -4.27 -5.81 5.27
N SER A 103 -3.20 -6.53 5.59
CA SER A 103 -3.24 -7.98 5.84
C SER A 103 -4.12 -8.35 7.03
N VAL A 104 -4.07 -7.58 8.12
CA VAL A 104 -4.94 -7.78 9.28
C VAL A 104 -6.40 -7.55 8.91
N CYS A 105 -6.70 -6.46 8.19
CA CYS A 105 -8.06 -6.18 7.72
C CYS A 105 -8.58 -7.26 6.77
N TYR A 106 -7.78 -7.67 5.79
CA TYR A 106 -8.10 -8.73 4.85
C TYR A 106 -8.43 -10.03 5.59
N LEU A 107 -7.55 -10.45 6.50
CA LEU A 107 -7.76 -11.67 7.29
C LEU A 107 -9.03 -11.59 8.12
N ALA A 108 -9.27 -10.46 8.80
CA ALA A 108 -10.48 -10.27 9.60
C ALA A 108 -11.75 -10.34 8.74
N LEU A 109 -11.75 -9.72 7.55
CA LEU A 109 -12.87 -9.78 6.62
C LEU A 109 -13.12 -11.21 6.14
N MET A 110 -12.08 -11.89 5.68
CA MET A 110 -12.17 -13.29 5.22
C MET A 110 -12.73 -14.20 6.31
N LEU A 111 -12.13 -14.19 7.51
CA LEU A 111 -12.60 -14.97 8.65
C LEU A 111 -14.07 -14.68 8.98
N THR A 112 -14.47 -13.41 8.97
CA THR A 112 -15.85 -13.02 9.25
C THR A 112 -16.78 -13.59 8.19
N THR A 113 -16.49 -13.39 6.91
CA THR A 113 -17.33 -13.91 5.81
C THR A 113 -17.36 -15.43 5.71
N THR A 114 -16.32 -16.15 6.16
CA THR A 114 -16.27 -17.62 6.15
C THR A 114 -17.03 -18.24 7.33
N PHE A 115 -16.88 -17.68 8.53
CA PHE A 115 -17.35 -18.32 9.76
C PHE A 115 -18.62 -17.72 10.35
N THR A 116 -19.09 -16.58 9.82
CA THR A 116 -20.31 -15.93 10.32
C THR A 116 -21.32 -15.72 9.21
N PRO A 117 -22.62 -15.87 9.48
CA PRO A 117 -23.67 -15.49 8.54
C PRO A 117 -23.67 -13.96 8.41
N VAL A 118 -23.13 -13.46 7.30
CA VAL A 118 -23.07 -12.04 6.97
C VAL A 118 -24.15 -11.73 5.95
N SER A 119 -24.97 -10.70 6.18
CA SER A 119 -25.89 -10.22 5.15
C SER A 119 -25.19 -9.33 4.14
N LEU A 120 -25.77 -9.17 2.94
CA LEU A 120 -25.21 -8.30 1.91
C LEU A 120 -25.00 -6.85 2.39
N THR A 121 -25.92 -6.33 3.21
CA THR A 121 -25.77 -4.99 3.82
C THR A 121 -24.58 -4.93 4.78
N GLN A 122 -24.41 -5.94 5.63
CA GLN A 122 -23.27 -6.02 6.55
C GLN A 122 -21.95 -6.13 5.78
N LEU A 123 -21.91 -6.89 4.69
CA LEU A 123 -20.74 -7.00 3.81
C LEU A 123 -20.32 -5.63 3.26
N PHE A 124 -21.26 -4.83 2.75
CA PHE A 124 -20.94 -3.49 2.26
C PHE A 124 -20.46 -2.54 3.36
N ILE A 125 -21.05 -2.63 4.57
CA ILE A 125 -20.58 -1.87 5.73
C ILE A 125 -19.13 -2.26 6.06
N MET A 126 -18.82 -3.55 6.10
CA MET A 126 -17.47 -4.04 6.37
C MET A 126 -16.48 -3.58 5.29
N LEU A 127 -16.85 -3.67 4.01
CA LEU A 127 -16.02 -3.24 2.89
C LEU A 127 -15.80 -1.71 2.83
N SER A 128 -16.57 -0.91 3.57
CA SER A 128 -16.33 0.54 3.65
C SER A 128 -14.98 0.92 4.27
N ILE A 129 -14.32 -0.01 4.98
CA ILE A 129 -12.95 0.18 5.49
C ILE A 129 -11.90 0.20 4.38
N VAL A 130 -12.17 -0.46 3.26
CA VAL A 130 -11.24 -0.61 2.13
C VAL A 130 -10.82 0.75 1.54
N PRO A 131 -11.74 1.67 1.15
CA PRO A 131 -11.34 2.97 0.63
C PRO A 131 -10.62 3.83 1.68
N LEU A 132 -10.93 3.66 2.96
CA LEU A 132 -10.23 4.36 4.04
C LEU A 132 -8.76 3.91 4.11
N LEU A 133 -8.49 2.61 3.95
CA LEU A 133 -7.12 2.08 3.85
C LEU A 133 -6.39 2.61 2.61
N GLY A 134 -7.07 2.67 1.47
CA GLY A 134 -6.52 3.20 0.22
C GLY A 134 -6.03 4.62 0.38
N ILE A 135 -6.82 5.49 1.01
CA ILE A 135 -6.46 6.89 1.21
C ILE A 135 -5.41 7.08 2.31
N ALA A 136 -5.43 6.26 3.37
CA ALA A 136 -4.58 6.45 4.55
C ALA A 136 -3.08 6.42 4.24
N GLY A 137 -2.64 5.49 3.39
CA GLY A 137 -1.24 5.36 3.00
C GLY A 137 -0.68 6.58 2.25
N PRO A 138 -1.27 6.95 1.10
CA PRO A 138 -0.93 8.17 0.36
C PRO A 138 -0.98 9.44 1.21
N VAL A 139 -2.00 9.61 2.05
CA VAL A 139 -2.12 10.78 2.93
C VAL A 139 -0.98 10.80 3.96
N TRP A 140 -0.66 9.67 4.57
CA TRP A 140 0.46 9.57 5.51
C TRP A 140 1.80 9.90 4.85
N GLU A 141 2.01 9.44 3.61
CA GLU A 141 3.20 9.79 2.84
C GLU A 141 3.31 11.31 2.63
N MET A 142 2.24 11.95 2.18
CA MET A 142 2.20 13.40 1.97
C MET A 142 2.49 14.19 3.24
N LEU A 143 1.93 13.77 4.38
CA LEU A 143 2.12 14.42 5.67
C LEU A 143 3.57 14.32 6.17
N ALA A 144 4.17 13.13 6.06
CA ALA A 144 5.56 12.91 6.46
C ALA A 144 6.54 13.70 5.58
N LEU A 145 6.28 13.79 4.28
CA LEU A 145 7.09 14.61 3.36
C LEU A 145 6.98 16.11 3.68
N ARG A 146 5.79 16.60 4.05
CA ARG A 146 5.60 17.99 4.51
C ARG A 146 6.38 18.26 5.79
N LYS A 147 6.38 17.34 6.76
CA LYS A 147 7.14 17.45 8.02
C LYS A 147 8.64 17.54 7.76
N ASN A 148 9.16 16.68 6.87
CA ASN A 148 10.58 16.68 6.51
C ASN A 148 11.01 17.98 5.81
N ARG A 149 10.16 18.57 4.96
CA ARG A 149 10.46 19.89 4.35
C ARG A 149 10.50 21.03 5.38
N LYS A 150 9.60 21.03 6.37
CA LYS A 150 9.57 22.06 7.42
C LYS A 150 10.77 21.98 8.36
N SER A 151 11.28 20.78 8.65
CA SER A 151 12.47 20.59 9.50
C SER A 151 13.78 21.11 8.90
N ILE A 152 13.78 21.45 7.60
CA ILE A 152 14.97 21.84 6.85
C ILE A 152 15.01 23.37 6.60
N ARG A 153 13.91 24.08 6.88
CA ARG A 153 13.85 25.56 6.94
C ARG A 153 14.06 26.01 8.37
#